data_AF-A0A7C6PMK5-F1
#
_entry.id   AF-A0A7C6PMK5-F1
#
_cell.length_a   1.000
_cell.length_b   1.000
_cell.length_c   1.000
_cell.angle_alpha   90.00
_cell.angle_beta   90.00
_cell.angle_gamma   90.00
#
_symmetry.space_group_name_H-M   'P 1'
#
loop_
_entity.id
_entity.type
_entity.pdbx_description
1 polymer ?
#
loop_
_entity_poly.entity_id
_entity_poly.type
_entity_poly.pdbx_seq_one_letter_code
_entity_poly.pdbx_strand_id
1 'polypeptide(L)'
;MAEATAENVGTVPSWWNEDPRQREPRRPSTPCPGLSHVVRTSDSMWKIARRYGVSLRDLIDANPHIPDPEVLIPGDVLCIPGRRPEEPERPPEEMEEWCCVILEPVHREVEDPSVTLVRLGRRGHVMIALHDMPDPARLVRESHPDSEFWRLRRAAYVGWLMSREGRLKRRIFLLSAGEGFWIGHQDADVETEDEVIVTAEESAQVREPGDVLVYRARLEECTRREDE
;
A
#
# COMPACT_ATOMS: atom_id res chain seq x y z
N MET A 1 39.03 -39.41 -55.22
CA MET A 1 40.48 -39.07 -55.11
C MET A 1 40.68 -37.65 -55.58
N ALA A 2 40.66 -36.70 -54.64
CA ALA A 2 41.33 -35.40 -54.71
C ALA A 2 41.08 -34.72 -53.35
N GLU A 3 42.08 -34.77 -52.48
CA GLU A 3 42.15 -33.99 -51.25
C GLU A 3 42.32 -32.51 -51.62
N ALA A 4 41.60 -31.62 -50.92
CA ALA A 4 41.90 -30.20 -50.88
C ALA A 4 42.31 -29.84 -49.46
N THR A 5 43.53 -29.36 -49.33
CA THR A 5 44.27 -29.03 -48.13
C THR A 5 43.66 -27.84 -47.38
N ALA A 6 43.52 -27.97 -46.07
CA ALA A 6 43.11 -26.90 -45.17
C ALA A 6 44.35 -26.11 -44.72
N GLU A 7 44.66 -25.01 -45.41
CA GLU A 7 45.54 -23.95 -44.91
C GLU A 7 44.83 -22.60 -45.03
N ASN A 8 44.20 -22.17 -43.94
CA ASN A 8 44.25 -20.78 -43.47
C ASN A 8 43.53 -20.67 -42.11
N VAL A 9 44.28 -20.88 -41.03
CA VAL A 9 43.85 -20.45 -39.69
C VAL A 9 44.08 -18.94 -39.63
N GLY A 10 43.06 -18.18 -40.04
CA GLY A 10 43.03 -16.74 -39.81
C GLY A 10 42.93 -16.46 -38.32
N THR A 11 43.92 -15.75 -37.77
CA THR A 11 43.95 -15.31 -36.39
C THR A 11 42.70 -14.48 -36.09
N VAL A 12 41.88 -14.94 -35.14
CA VAL A 12 40.74 -14.16 -34.62
C VAL A 12 41.27 -12.82 -34.08
N PRO A 13 40.67 -11.68 -34.47
CA PRO A 13 41.07 -10.38 -33.94
C PRO A 13 40.92 -10.34 -32.41
N SER A 14 41.86 -9.68 -31.72
CA SER A 14 41.91 -9.66 -30.24
C SER A 14 40.65 -9.08 -29.56
N TRP A 15 39.82 -8.33 -30.29
CA TRP A 15 38.56 -7.74 -29.81
C TRP A 15 37.36 -8.72 -29.83
N TRP A 16 37.51 -9.95 -30.33
CA TRP A 16 36.48 -11.00 -30.26
C TRP A 16 36.54 -11.85 -28.97
N ASN A 17 37.53 -11.60 -28.10
CA ASN A 17 37.74 -12.36 -26.85
C ASN A 17 37.16 -11.70 -25.58
N GLU A 18 36.62 -10.48 -25.68
CA GLU A 18 36.00 -9.82 -24.52
C GLU A 18 34.48 -10.08 -24.53
N ASP A 19 34.07 -11.18 -23.90
CA ASP A 19 32.65 -11.44 -23.67
C ASP A 19 32.11 -10.41 -22.65
N PRO A 20 31.11 -9.58 -22.99
CA PRO A 20 30.52 -8.60 -22.07
C PRO A 20 29.88 -9.24 -20.82
N ARG A 21 29.70 -10.58 -20.82
CA ARG A 21 29.25 -11.38 -19.68
C ARG A 21 30.38 -11.77 -18.69
N GLN A 22 31.64 -11.42 -18.96
CA GLN A 22 32.80 -11.71 -18.09
C GLN A 22 32.99 -10.73 -16.93
N ARG A 23 32.16 -9.69 -16.80
CA ARG A 23 32.19 -8.82 -15.63
C ARG A 23 31.49 -9.51 -14.47
N GLU A 24 32.17 -10.48 -13.88
CA GLU A 24 31.66 -11.21 -12.73
C GLU A 24 31.37 -10.25 -11.57
N PRO A 25 30.25 -10.45 -10.83
CA PRO A 25 29.95 -9.71 -9.63
C PRO A 25 31.12 -9.73 -8.63
N ARG A 26 31.61 -8.55 -8.26
CA ARG A 26 32.75 -8.38 -7.37
C ARG A 26 32.28 -8.41 -5.93
N ARG A 27 33.03 -9.10 -5.07
CA ARG A 27 32.74 -9.21 -3.63
C ARG A 27 34.00 -8.91 -2.83
N PRO A 28 33.87 -8.34 -1.62
CA PRO A 28 35.02 -8.13 -0.77
C PRO A 28 35.61 -9.49 -0.35
N SER A 29 36.94 -9.58 -0.34
CA SER A 29 37.68 -10.78 0.10
C SER A 29 37.61 -10.98 1.61
N THR A 30 37.35 -9.91 2.36
CA THR A 30 37.18 -9.92 3.81
C THR A 30 35.70 -9.69 4.15
N PRO A 31 35.14 -10.40 5.13
CA PRO A 31 33.79 -10.14 5.60
C PRO A 31 33.61 -8.67 5.99
N CYS A 32 32.57 -8.03 5.46
CA CYS A 32 32.25 -6.65 5.78
C CYS A 32 31.90 -6.54 7.29
N PRO A 33 32.57 -5.67 8.06
CA PRO A 33 32.23 -5.44 9.47
C PRO A 33 30.90 -4.70 9.67
N GLY A 34 30.26 -4.24 8.58
CA GLY A 34 28.98 -3.55 8.57
C GLY A 34 27.93 -4.20 7.66
N LEU A 35 26.96 -3.41 7.20
CA LEU A 35 25.91 -3.84 6.29
C LEU A 35 26.46 -4.11 4.88
N SER A 36 26.05 -5.22 4.25
CA SER A 36 26.38 -5.52 2.85
C SER A 36 25.22 -5.15 1.92
N HIS A 37 25.52 -4.43 0.84
CA HIS A 37 24.56 -4.04 -0.19
C HIS A 37 24.87 -4.75 -1.51
N VAL A 38 23.90 -5.46 -2.07
CA VAL A 38 24.01 -6.05 -3.41
C VAL A 38 23.51 -5.04 -4.45
N VAL A 39 24.41 -4.58 -5.30
CA VAL A 39 24.16 -3.59 -6.35
C VAL A 39 23.08 -4.11 -7.30
N ARG A 40 22.12 -3.23 -7.63
CA ARG A 40 21.06 -3.46 -8.60
C ARG A 40 21.24 -2.60 -9.83
N THR A 41 20.49 -2.93 -10.88
CA THR A 41 20.43 -2.09 -12.08
C THR A 41 20.07 -0.66 -11.69
N SER A 42 20.80 0.31 -12.25
CA SER A 42 20.66 1.77 -12.03
C SER A 42 21.22 2.34 -10.71
N ASP A 43 21.82 1.50 -9.86
CA ASP A 43 22.58 1.98 -8.71
C ASP A 43 23.86 2.71 -9.14
N SER A 44 24.30 3.64 -8.29
CA SER A 44 25.61 4.27 -8.36
C SER A 44 26.14 4.46 -6.95
N MET A 45 27.47 4.55 -6.79
CA MET A 45 28.08 4.80 -5.48
C MET A 45 27.48 6.03 -4.79
N TRP A 46 27.16 7.09 -5.54
CA TRP A 46 26.51 8.28 -5.01
C TRP A 46 25.09 8.02 -4.49
N LYS A 47 24.25 7.31 -5.26
CA LYS A 47 22.87 6.97 -4.84
C LYS A 47 22.89 6.07 -3.61
N ILE A 48 23.79 5.09 -3.60
CA ILE A 48 23.97 4.15 -2.48
C ILE A 48 24.44 4.91 -1.23
N ALA A 49 25.48 5.73 -1.34
CA ALA A 49 25.99 6.54 -0.23
C ALA A 49 24.88 7.41 0.38
N ARG A 50 24.14 8.13 -0.48
CA ARG A 50 23.00 8.95 -0.06
C ARG A 50 21.89 8.13 0.61
N ARG A 51 21.57 6.95 0.07
CA ARG A 51 20.54 6.05 0.63
C ARG A 51 20.89 5.61 2.05
N TYR A 52 22.17 5.30 2.30
CA TYR A 52 22.63 4.80 3.59
C TYR A 52 23.12 5.88 4.55
N GLY A 53 23.10 7.16 4.12
CA GLY A 53 23.53 8.29 4.94
C GLY A 53 25.04 8.31 5.20
N VAL A 54 25.85 7.67 4.34
CA VAL A 54 27.31 7.67 4.43
C VAL A 54 27.89 8.64 3.41
N SER A 55 29.11 9.13 3.64
CA SER A 55 29.78 9.94 2.62
C SER A 55 30.19 9.07 1.44
N LEU A 56 30.14 9.63 0.22
CA LEU A 56 30.58 8.93 -0.99
C LEU A 56 32.04 8.48 -0.86
N ARG A 57 32.88 9.31 -0.25
CA ARG A 57 34.29 9.03 -0.04
C ARG A 57 34.48 7.82 0.88
N ASP A 58 33.80 7.80 2.03
CA ASP A 58 33.90 6.68 2.97
C ASP A 58 33.40 5.38 2.35
N LEU A 59 32.34 5.45 1.53
CA LEU A 59 31.85 4.29 0.80
C LEU A 59 32.89 3.77 -0.22
N ILE A 60 33.58 4.65 -0.95
CA ILE A 60 34.64 4.26 -1.88
C ILE A 60 35.81 3.63 -1.12
N ASP A 61 36.27 4.29 -0.05
CA ASP A 61 37.41 3.84 0.74
C ASP A 61 37.14 2.47 1.42
N ALA A 62 35.88 2.19 1.79
CA ALA A 62 35.45 0.91 2.34
C ALA A 62 35.36 -0.24 1.31
N ASN A 63 35.41 0.06 0.01
CA ASN A 63 35.18 -0.91 -1.07
C ASN A 63 36.36 -0.96 -2.08
N PRO A 64 37.59 -1.29 -1.64
CA PRO A 64 38.77 -1.28 -2.50
C PRO A 64 38.75 -2.36 -3.60
N HIS A 65 37.87 -3.36 -3.50
CA HIS A 65 37.66 -4.36 -4.56
C HIS A 65 36.88 -3.80 -5.77
N ILE A 66 36.35 -2.58 -5.67
CA ILE A 66 35.73 -1.85 -6.77
C ILE A 66 36.79 -0.85 -7.32
N PRO A 67 37.51 -1.20 -8.40
CA PRO A 67 38.60 -0.37 -8.93
C PRO A 67 38.12 0.96 -9.50
N ASP A 68 36.91 0.99 -10.05
CA ASP A 68 36.29 2.19 -10.61
C ASP A 68 34.92 2.41 -9.94
N PRO A 69 34.80 3.40 -9.04
CA PRO A 69 33.56 3.74 -8.35
C PRO A 69 32.41 4.19 -9.26
N GLU A 70 32.69 4.65 -10.48
CA GLU A 70 31.66 5.06 -11.45
C GLU A 70 31.05 3.85 -12.17
N VAL A 71 31.72 2.71 -12.14
CA VAL A 71 31.33 1.49 -12.84
C VAL A 71 30.95 0.41 -11.84
N LEU A 72 29.66 0.34 -11.51
CA LEU A 72 29.08 -0.76 -10.72
C LEU A 72 28.44 -1.81 -11.63
N ILE A 73 28.61 -3.09 -11.28
CA ILE A 73 28.02 -4.22 -11.97
C ILE A 73 26.88 -4.74 -11.10
N PRO A 74 25.66 -4.93 -11.64
CA PRO A 74 24.58 -5.58 -10.89
C PRO A 74 25.03 -6.92 -10.30
N GLY A 75 24.83 -7.09 -9.00
CA GLY A 75 25.32 -8.23 -8.22
C GLY A 75 26.60 -7.96 -7.44
N ASP A 76 27.34 -6.88 -7.72
CA ASP A 76 28.47 -6.44 -6.87
C ASP A 76 28.00 -6.32 -5.42
N VAL A 77 28.87 -6.70 -4.47
CA VAL A 77 28.59 -6.57 -3.05
C VAL A 77 29.44 -5.45 -2.49
N LEU A 78 28.79 -4.42 -1.96
CA LEU A 78 29.44 -3.29 -1.29
C LEU A 78 29.31 -3.42 0.23
N CYS A 79 30.39 -3.12 0.93
CA CYS A 79 30.43 -2.92 2.36
C CYS A 79 30.06 -1.47 2.71
N ILE A 80 29.01 -1.28 3.50
CA ILE A 80 28.57 0.05 3.93
C ILE A 80 29.23 0.36 5.29
N PRO A 81 30.15 1.34 5.37
CA PRO A 81 30.85 1.65 6.62
C PRO A 81 29.93 2.30 7.65
N GLY A 82 30.22 2.09 8.94
CA GLY A 82 29.52 2.76 10.05
C GLY A 82 28.11 2.24 10.36
N ARG A 83 27.50 1.45 9.47
CA ARG A 83 26.26 0.71 9.75
C ARG A 83 26.63 -0.71 10.17
N ARG A 84 26.43 -1.06 11.44
CA ARG A 84 26.23 -2.47 11.83
C ARG A 84 24.99 -2.98 11.07
N PRO A 85 24.71 -4.29 10.93
CA PRO A 85 23.35 -4.74 10.65
C PRO A 85 22.47 -4.23 11.79
N GLU A 86 22.04 -2.98 11.71
CA GLU A 86 20.95 -2.46 12.49
C GLU A 86 19.75 -3.23 11.96
N GLU A 87 19.22 -4.08 12.84
CA GLU A 87 17.83 -4.50 12.80
C GLU A 87 17.02 -3.32 12.28
N PRO A 88 16.24 -3.51 11.18
CA PRO A 88 15.67 -2.42 10.41
C PRO A 88 15.16 -1.37 11.37
N GLU A 89 15.78 -0.18 11.36
CA GLU A 89 15.35 0.95 12.19
C GLU A 89 13.83 0.96 12.05
N ARG A 90 13.13 0.67 13.15
CA ARG A 90 11.66 0.64 13.17
C ARG A 90 11.25 1.88 12.40
N PRO A 91 10.46 1.74 11.32
CA PRO A 91 10.08 2.90 10.53
C PRO A 91 9.52 3.93 11.52
N PRO A 92 9.76 5.24 11.31
CA PRO A 92 9.30 6.26 12.25
C PRO A 92 7.88 5.92 12.67
N GLU A 93 7.59 5.96 13.97
CA GLU A 93 6.29 5.61 14.59
C GLU A 93 5.08 6.40 14.01
N GLU A 94 5.30 7.16 12.93
CA GLU A 94 4.34 7.69 11.98
C GLU A 94 4.16 6.79 10.73
N MET A 95 4.27 5.47 10.86
CA MET A 95 3.52 4.63 9.93
C MET A 95 2.07 4.87 10.24
N GLU A 96 1.48 5.71 9.42
CA GLU A 96 0.06 5.82 9.13
C GLU A 96 -0.62 4.45 9.19
N GLU A 97 -0.99 4.02 10.40
CA GLU A 97 -1.61 2.73 10.61
C GLU A 97 -3.05 2.82 10.13
N TRP A 98 -3.22 2.34 8.91
CA TRP A 98 -4.52 1.98 8.40
C TRP A 98 -5.03 0.80 9.22
N CYS A 99 -6.10 1.06 9.95
CA CYS A 99 -6.87 0.05 10.64
C CYS A 99 -7.98 -0.45 9.71
N CYS A 100 -8.13 -1.76 9.59
CA CYS A 100 -9.28 -2.39 8.96
C CYS A 100 -10.28 -2.76 10.05
N VAL A 101 -11.48 -2.20 10.00
CA VAL A 101 -12.58 -2.49 10.92
C VAL A 101 -13.69 -3.18 10.15
N ILE A 102 -14.28 -4.20 10.77
CA ILE A 102 -15.42 -4.91 10.20
C ILE A 102 -16.67 -4.06 10.38
N LEU A 103 -17.39 -3.85 9.28
CA LEU A 103 -18.73 -3.28 9.29
C LEU A 103 -19.72 -4.40 9.56
N GLU A 104 -20.26 -4.42 10.77
CA GLU A 104 -21.23 -5.41 11.22
C GLU A 104 -22.61 -5.07 10.69
N PRO A 105 -23.30 -6.03 10.03
CA PRO A 105 -24.62 -5.79 9.48
C PRO A 105 -25.64 -5.59 10.59
N VAL A 106 -26.48 -4.58 10.43
CA VAL A 106 -27.59 -4.26 11.34
C VAL A 106 -28.94 -4.49 10.67
N HIS A 107 -29.00 -4.31 9.34
CA HIS A 107 -30.23 -4.50 8.59
C HIS A 107 -30.48 -5.98 8.27
N ARG A 108 -31.69 -6.48 8.52
CA ARG A 108 -32.06 -7.90 8.36
C ARG A 108 -31.89 -8.51 6.96
N GLU A 109 -31.91 -7.67 5.92
CA GLU A 109 -31.72 -8.09 4.51
C GLU A 109 -30.25 -8.12 4.09
N VAL A 110 -29.33 -7.78 5.00
CA VAL A 110 -27.88 -7.75 4.77
C VAL A 110 -27.26 -8.71 5.78
N GLU A 111 -26.70 -9.81 5.29
CA GLU A 111 -26.17 -10.88 6.13
C GLU A 111 -24.65 -10.82 6.25
N ASP A 112 -23.97 -10.44 5.16
CA ASP A 112 -22.52 -10.46 5.11
C ASP A 112 -21.92 -9.18 5.70
N PRO A 113 -20.87 -9.28 6.54
CA PRO A 113 -20.13 -8.13 7.00
C PRO A 113 -19.42 -7.45 5.84
N SER A 114 -19.08 -6.17 6.00
CA SER A 114 -18.27 -5.41 5.04
C SER A 114 -17.04 -4.83 5.74
N VAL A 115 -16.28 -3.95 5.08
CA VAL A 115 -15.05 -3.38 5.68
C VAL A 115 -15.00 -1.87 5.58
N THR A 116 -14.39 -1.26 6.58
CA THR A 116 -13.91 0.12 6.52
C THR A 116 -12.42 0.17 6.86
N LEU A 117 -11.66 0.89 6.03
CA LEU A 117 -10.26 1.20 6.29
C LEU A 117 -10.20 2.62 6.85
N VAL A 118 -9.62 2.77 8.04
CA VAL A 118 -9.51 4.04 8.72
C VAL A 118 -8.07 4.36 9.03
N ARG A 119 -7.68 5.61 8.80
CA ARG A 119 -6.44 6.18 9.30
C ARG A 119 -6.79 7.21 10.35
N LEU A 120 -6.23 7.05 11.55
CA LEU A 120 -6.54 7.90 12.70
C LEU A 120 -5.84 9.25 12.62
N GLY A 121 -6.36 10.23 13.36
CA GLY A 121 -5.76 11.54 13.58
C GLY A 121 -6.41 12.69 12.79
N ARG A 122 -5.82 13.89 12.94
CA ARG A 122 -6.39 15.16 12.41
C ARG A 122 -6.37 15.30 10.90
N ARG A 123 -5.54 14.51 10.22
CA ARG A 123 -5.59 14.30 8.77
C ARG A 123 -5.99 12.86 8.48
N GLY A 124 -6.86 12.30 9.30
CA GLY A 124 -7.34 10.94 9.16
C GLY A 124 -8.13 10.74 7.87
N HIS A 125 -8.38 9.48 7.56
CA HIS A 125 -9.08 9.09 6.35
C HIS A 125 -10.01 7.94 6.66
N VAL A 126 -11.20 7.96 6.07
CA VAL A 126 -12.15 6.85 6.15
C VAL A 126 -12.42 6.39 4.75
N MET A 127 -12.28 5.10 4.49
CA MET A 127 -12.70 4.43 3.27
C MET A 127 -13.68 3.32 3.64
N ILE A 128 -14.82 3.29 2.96
CA ILE A 128 -15.85 2.28 3.15
C ILE A 128 -15.92 1.47 1.86
N ALA A 129 -15.85 0.15 1.98
CA ALA A 129 -16.03 -0.78 0.88
C ALA A 129 -17.08 -1.81 1.28
N LEU A 130 -18.22 -1.76 0.60
CA LEU A 130 -19.33 -2.68 0.78
C LEU A 130 -19.33 -3.70 -0.35
N HIS A 131 -19.58 -4.97 -0.01
CA HIS A 131 -19.68 -6.07 -0.97
C HIS A 131 -21.01 -6.82 -0.81
N ASP A 132 -21.41 -7.55 -1.86
CA ASP A 132 -22.63 -8.35 -1.92
C ASP A 132 -23.91 -7.59 -1.53
N MET A 133 -23.91 -6.27 -1.75
CA MET A 133 -24.98 -5.41 -1.29
C MET A 133 -26.19 -5.43 -2.22
N PRO A 134 -27.42 -5.46 -1.67
CA PRO A 134 -28.62 -5.27 -2.47
C PRO A 134 -28.72 -3.84 -3.01
N ASP A 135 -29.61 -3.62 -3.98
CA ASP A 135 -29.98 -2.26 -4.41
C ASP A 135 -30.51 -1.47 -3.19
N PRO A 136 -29.98 -0.28 -2.86
CA PRO A 136 -30.44 0.51 -1.72
C PRO A 136 -31.95 0.82 -1.78
N ALA A 137 -32.54 0.92 -2.97
CA ALA A 137 -33.98 1.12 -3.12
C ALA A 137 -34.82 -0.07 -2.62
N ARG A 138 -34.25 -1.28 -2.56
CA ARG A 138 -34.91 -2.44 -1.94
C ARG A 138 -35.01 -2.25 -0.43
N LEU A 139 -33.92 -1.85 0.22
CA LEU A 139 -33.89 -1.67 1.67
C LEU A 139 -34.83 -0.54 2.10
N VAL A 140 -34.77 0.61 1.41
CA VAL A 140 -35.66 1.74 1.68
C VAL A 140 -37.14 1.34 1.54
N ARG A 141 -37.51 0.57 0.50
CA ARG A 141 -38.90 0.13 0.31
C ARG A 141 -39.37 -0.82 1.40
N GLU A 142 -38.50 -1.72 1.85
CA GLU A 142 -38.82 -2.69 2.88
C GLU A 142 -39.06 -2.01 4.24
N SER A 143 -38.30 -0.96 4.55
CA SER A 143 -38.48 -0.16 5.76
C SER A 143 -39.66 0.81 5.66
N HIS A 144 -39.91 1.37 4.47
CA HIS A 144 -40.91 2.41 4.22
C HIS A 144 -41.87 2.04 3.08
N PRO A 145 -42.74 1.02 3.26
CA PRO A 145 -43.58 0.49 2.17
C PRO A 145 -44.63 1.48 1.67
N ASP A 146 -45.08 2.40 2.53
CA ASP A 146 -46.11 3.41 2.21
C ASP A 146 -45.53 4.68 1.57
N SER A 147 -44.19 4.83 1.50
CA SER A 147 -43.56 5.98 0.86
C SER A 147 -43.71 5.91 -0.65
N GLU A 148 -44.28 6.92 -1.31
CA GLU A 148 -44.32 6.98 -2.78
C GLU A 148 -42.95 7.30 -3.41
N PHE A 149 -41.95 7.61 -2.59
CA PHE A 149 -40.65 8.13 -3.01
C PHE A 149 -39.78 7.09 -3.75
N TRP A 150 -39.94 5.79 -3.45
CA TRP A 150 -39.15 4.72 -4.09
C TRP A 150 -39.27 4.69 -5.61
N ARG A 151 -40.30 5.34 -6.19
CA ARG A 151 -40.50 5.46 -7.64
C ARG A 151 -39.39 6.25 -8.35
N LEU A 152 -38.61 7.07 -7.63
CA LEU A 152 -37.64 7.99 -8.23
C LEU A 152 -36.25 7.38 -8.49
N ARG A 153 -35.96 6.13 -8.08
CA ARG A 153 -34.65 5.44 -8.23
C ARG A 153 -33.43 6.31 -7.89
N ARG A 154 -33.53 7.13 -6.85
CA ARG A 154 -32.42 7.99 -6.36
C ARG A 154 -31.76 7.47 -5.09
N ALA A 155 -32.18 6.30 -4.63
CA ALA A 155 -31.68 5.73 -3.40
C ALA A 155 -30.18 5.46 -3.51
N ALA A 156 -29.46 5.65 -2.41
CA ALA A 156 -28.02 5.52 -2.36
C ALA A 156 -27.59 5.04 -0.98
N TYR A 157 -26.47 4.31 -0.93
CA TYR A 157 -25.79 4.12 0.34
C TYR A 157 -24.99 5.38 0.69
N VAL A 158 -25.07 5.80 1.95
CA VAL A 158 -24.30 6.92 2.47
C VAL A 158 -23.60 6.45 3.74
N GLY A 159 -22.29 6.68 3.80
CA GLY A 159 -21.49 6.44 4.99
C GLY A 159 -21.40 7.68 5.85
N TRP A 160 -21.28 7.49 7.15
CA TRP A 160 -21.21 8.56 8.13
C TRP A 160 -20.18 8.24 9.19
N LEU A 161 -19.27 9.19 9.43
CA LEU A 161 -18.40 9.18 10.59
C LEU A 161 -19.09 9.96 11.71
N MET A 162 -19.35 9.29 12.82
CA MET A 162 -20.04 9.80 14.00
C MET A 162 -19.06 9.86 15.16
N SER A 163 -19.08 10.94 15.94
CA SER A 163 -18.33 11.02 17.20
C SER A 163 -18.96 10.10 18.25
N ARG A 164 -18.20 9.81 19.30
CA ARG A 164 -18.69 9.09 20.49
C ARG A 164 -19.98 9.68 21.09
N GLU A 165 -20.13 11.01 21.03
CA GLU A 165 -21.32 11.73 21.50
C GLU A 165 -22.48 11.72 20.49
N GLY A 166 -22.36 10.98 19.39
CA GLY A 166 -23.38 10.88 18.34
C GLY A 166 -23.43 12.10 17.42
N ARG A 167 -22.37 12.92 17.36
CA ARG A 167 -22.32 14.08 16.46
C ARG A 167 -21.79 13.66 15.10
N LEU A 168 -22.43 14.11 14.03
CA LEU A 168 -21.93 13.89 12.67
C LEU A 168 -20.60 14.65 12.46
N LYS A 169 -19.52 13.92 12.22
CA LYS A 169 -18.20 14.48 11.87
C LYS A 169 -18.05 14.59 10.35
N ARG A 170 -18.46 13.55 9.61
CA ARG A 170 -18.29 13.52 8.15
C ARG A 170 -19.31 12.64 7.42
N ARG A 171 -19.78 13.12 6.27
CA ARG A 171 -20.56 12.35 5.29
C ARG A 171 -19.64 11.80 4.19
N ILE A 172 -19.80 10.53 3.86
CA ILE A 172 -19.01 9.78 2.88
C ILE A 172 -19.98 9.28 1.81
N PHE A 173 -19.85 9.81 0.60
CA PHE A 173 -20.70 9.39 -0.51
C PHE A 173 -20.18 8.09 -1.10
N LEU A 174 -21.04 7.07 -1.21
CA LEU A 174 -20.68 5.77 -1.75
C LEU A 174 -21.16 5.62 -3.18
N LEU A 175 -20.21 5.41 -4.09
CA LEU A 175 -20.47 5.15 -5.50
C LEU A 175 -20.54 3.64 -5.74
N SER A 176 -21.47 3.22 -6.60
CA SER A 176 -21.47 1.84 -7.10
C SER A 176 -20.25 1.64 -7.99
N ALA A 177 -19.40 0.68 -7.63
CA ALA A 177 -18.20 0.30 -8.37
C ALA A 177 -18.44 -0.94 -9.27
N GLY A 178 -19.62 -1.52 -9.19
CA GLY A 178 -20.03 -2.75 -9.86
C GLY A 178 -21.28 -3.32 -9.22
N GLU A 179 -21.78 -4.42 -9.77
CA GLU A 179 -22.87 -5.18 -9.17
C GLU A 179 -22.48 -5.64 -7.77
N GLY A 180 -23.30 -5.32 -6.76
CA GLY A 180 -23.02 -5.71 -5.38
C GLY A 180 -21.96 -4.87 -4.65
N PHE A 181 -21.23 -3.98 -5.34
CA PHE A 181 -20.08 -3.27 -4.76
C PHE A 181 -20.27 -1.75 -4.68
N TRP A 182 -20.00 -1.20 -3.51
CA TRP A 182 -20.01 0.24 -3.26
C TRP A 182 -18.74 0.68 -2.54
N ILE A 183 -18.17 1.80 -2.98
CA ILE A 183 -16.98 2.37 -2.37
C ILE A 183 -17.12 3.87 -2.21
N GLY A 184 -16.57 4.39 -1.12
CA GLY A 184 -16.41 5.82 -0.95
C GLY A 184 -15.41 6.12 0.15
N HIS A 185 -14.86 7.32 0.09
CA HIS A 185 -13.82 7.71 1.02
C HIS A 185 -13.85 9.21 1.30
N GLN A 186 -13.27 9.62 2.43
CA GLN A 186 -13.21 11.02 2.83
C GLN A 186 -12.12 11.27 3.87
N ASP A 187 -11.47 12.43 3.77
CA ASP A 187 -10.58 12.92 4.83
C ASP A 187 -11.41 13.42 6.01
N ALA A 188 -11.04 13.05 7.23
CA ALA A 188 -11.74 13.44 8.45
C ALA A 188 -10.79 13.49 9.65
N ASP A 189 -11.19 14.19 10.69
CA ASP A 189 -10.54 14.08 12.00
C ASP A 189 -11.08 12.81 12.65
N VAL A 190 -10.35 11.69 12.55
CA VAL A 190 -10.82 10.36 12.98
C VAL A 190 -10.20 10.00 14.32
N GLU A 191 -11.04 9.66 15.28
CA GLU A 191 -10.67 9.27 16.64
C GLU A 191 -11.04 7.80 16.89
N THR A 192 -10.33 7.13 17.79
CA THR A 192 -10.56 5.71 18.12
C THR A 192 -11.95 5.46 18.72
N GLU A 193 -12.56 6.48 19.33
CA GLU A 193 -13.90 6.36 19.93
C GLU A 193 -15.02 6.70 18.94
N ASP A 194 -14.69 7.05 17.69
CA ASP A 194 -15.68 7.31 16.65
C ASP A 194 -16.36 6.01 16.19
N GLU A 195 -17.50 6.17 15.52
CA GLU A 195 -18.25 5.10 14.86
C GLU A 195 -18.44 5.43 13.38
N VAL A 196 -18.27 4.42 12.52
CA VAL A 196 -18.71 4.48 11.12
C VAL A 196 -20.05 3.77 11.01
N ILE A 197 -21.04 4.46 10.47
CA ILE A 197 -22.34 3.87 10.13
C ILE A 197 -22.61 4.02 8.65
N VAL A 198 -23.39 3.10 8.08
CA VAL A 198 -23.88 3.18 6.71
C VAL A 198 -25.38 3.07 6.72
N THR A 199 -26.04 3.95 5.99
CA THR A 199 -27.50 3.95 5.82
C THR A 199 -27.87 3.79 4.35
N ALA A 200 -29.07 3.24 4.11
CA ALA A 200 -29.71 3.29 2.80
C ALA A 200 -30.61 4.51 2.76
N GLU A 201 -30.27 5.47 1.91
CA GLU A 201 -30.95 6.76 1.84
C GLU A 201 -31.85 6.83 0.63
N GLU A 202 -32.94 7.58 0.74
CA GLU A 202 -33.80 7.93 -0.39
C GLU A 202 -33.04 8.75 -1.46
N SER A 203 -32.03 9.52 -1.03
CA SER A 203 -31.18 10.29 -1.92
C SER A 203 -29.76 10.43 -1.38
N ALA A 204 -28.77 10.40 -2.26
CA ALA A 204 -27.39 10.77 -1.95
C ALA A 204 -27.20 12.20 -1.37
N GLN A 205 -28.20 13.08 -1.51
CA GLN A 205 -28.10 14.49 -1.10
C GLN A 205 -28.48 14.75 0.36
N VAL A 206 -28.85 13.72 1.13
CA VAL A 206 -29.19 13.85 2.55
C VAL A 206 -28.05 14.46 3.37
N ARG A 207 -28.40 15.22 4.41
CA ARG A 207 -27.44 15.95 5.26
C ARG A 207 -27.15 15.25 6.58
N GLU A 208 -28.04 14.36 6.99
CA GLU A 208 -27.99 13.62 8.24
C GLU A 208 -28.36 12.16 7.97
N PRO A 209 -27.90 11.21 8.79
CA PRO A 209 -28.25 9.80 8.65
C PRO A 209 -29.76 9.58 8.79
N GLY A 210 -30.35 8.85 7.85
CA GLY A 210 -31.71 8.33 7.93
C GLY A 210 -31.85 7.17 8.91
N ASP A 211 -33.05 6.60 8.99
CA ASP A 211 -33.41 5.54 9.93
C ASP A 211 -33.15 4.11 9.40
N VAL A 212 -32.92 3.95 8.09
CA VAL A 212 -32.56 2.66 7.47
C VAL A 212 -31.07 2.39 7.67
N LEU A 213 -30.69 2.03 8.90
CA LEU A 213 -29.33 1.68 9.28
C LEU A 213 -28.94 0.30 8.73
N VAL A 214 -27.84 0.25 7.98
CA VAL A 214 -27.37 -0.94 7.25
C VAL A 214 -26.20 -1.60 7.94
N TYR A 215 -25.17 -0.81 8.24
CA TYR A 215 -23.95 -1.28 8.90
C TYR A 215 -23.55 -0.34 10.03
N ARG A 216 -22.79 -0.89 10.98
CA ARG A 216 -22.07 -0.11 11.99
C ARG A 216 -20.70 -0.72 12.29
N ALA A 217 -19.74 0.13 12.65
CA ALA A 217 -18.41 -0.26 13.09
C ALA A 217 -17.91 0.74 14.14
N ARG A 218 -17.48 0.26 15.31
CA ARG A 218 -16.81 1.08 16.31
C ARG A 218 -15.32 1.05 16.07
N LEU A 219 -14.68 2.21 16.03
CA LEU A 219 -13.25 2.31 15.70
C LEU A 219 -12.34 1.96 16.89
N GLU A 220 -12.91 1.63 18.05
CA GLU A 220 -12.17 1.15 19.23
C GLU A 220 -11.43 -0.17 18.95
N GLU A 221 -11.87 -0.92 17.93
CA GLU A 221 -11.22 -2.15 17.48
C GLU A 221 -9.84 -1.88 16.87
N CYS A 222 -9.57 -0.64 16.44
CA CYS A 222 -8.27 -0.24 15.91
C CYS A 222 -7.14 -0.28 16.93
N THR A 223 -7.43 -0.22 18.23
CA THR A 223 -6.41 -0.29 19.28
C THR A 223 -6.19 -1.70 19.83
N ARG A 224 -6.91 -2.72 19.34
CA ARG A 224 -6.86 -4.10 19.88
C ARG A 224 -5.81 -5.01 19.24
N ARG A 225 -4.96 -4.50 18.33
CA ARG A 225 -4.10 -5.32 17.47
C ARG A 225 -2.60 -5.29 17.78
N GLU A 226 -2.22 -4.87 18.99
CA GLU A 226 -0.79 -4.80 19.41
C GLU A 226 -0.34 -5.90 20.40
N ASP A 227 -1.23 -6.78 20.89
CA ASP A 227 -0.92 -7.64 22.07
C ASP A 227 -1.07 -9.19 21.88
N GLU A 228 -0.86 -9.76 20.69
CA GLU A 228 -0.73 -11.23 20.51
C GLU A 228 0.45 -11.68 19.65
#